data_AF-A0A8J6I3T3-F1
#
_entry.id   AF-A0A8J6I3T3-F1
#
_cell.length_a   1.000
_cell.length_b   1.000
_cell.length_c   1.000
_cell.angle_alpha   90.00
_cell.angle_beta   90.00
_cell.angle_gamma   90.00
#
_symmetry.space_group_name_H-M   'P 1'
#
loop_
_entity.id
_entity.type
_entity.pdbx_description
1 polymer ?
#
loop_
_entity_poly.entity_id
_entity_poly.type
_entity_poly.pdbx_seq_one_letter_code
_entity_poly.pdbx_strand_id
1 'polypeptide(L)'
;MSDARSFGGWQDERSGFIGGLSVGGFTLIAAAVLVVMVPLYRGAIVEELIAVPIAGLLVAAAMVRISGLTVFEWAHLGSRNTLGSVFGQQVFASGAFAPARVDDPAGDQPVDLPGTLARLRFLNALSGYGGKYGVVYDPIDNTYAIVCRVRYPGLALADTETQTARVASWGGLLQSLCVEGGVWVRVAVQQRCDRDDGTALRAWATERIDPNAPAEATADLQALMANTGP
;
A
#
# COMPACT_ATOMS: atom_id res chain seq x y z
N MET A 1 -8.98 35.72 -4.11
CA MET A 1 -8.90 34.29 -4.51
C MET A 1 -7.56 33.78 -4.02
N SER A 2 -7.55 33.04 -2.93
CA SER A 2 -6.32 32.48 -2.35
C SER A 2 -5.76 31.43 -3.31
N ASP A 3 -4.51 31.63 -3.72
CA ASP A 3 -3.80 30.78 -4.67
C ASP A 3 -3.70 29.34 -4.12
N ALA A 4 -4.00 28.35 -4.95
CA ALA A 4 -3.99 26.95 -4.53
C ALA A 4 -2.53 26.49 -4.35
N ARG A 5 -2.07 26.38 -3.10
CA ARG A 5 -0.72 25.86 -2.81
C ARG A 5 -0.68 24.35 -3.09
N SER A 6 0.13 23.96 -4.07
CA SER A 6 0.43 22.56 -4.33
C SER A 6 1.57 22.09 -3.43
N PHE A 7 1.40 20.91 -2.83
CA PHE A 7 2.44 20.23 -2.06
C PHE A 7 2.99 19.08 -2.90
N GLY A 8 4.30 19.08 -3.14
CA GLY A 8 4.99 18.09 -3.97
C GLY A 8 6.32 17.66 -3.34
N GLY A 9 7.14 16.97 -4.12
CA GLY A 9 8.44 16.45 -3.65
C GLY A 9 8.35 15.10 -2.92
N TRP A 10 7.24 14.39 -3.09
CA TRP A 10 7.11 13.02 -2.61
C TRP A 10 8.17 12.14 -3.25
N GLN A 11 8.98 11.51 -2.42
CA GLN A 11 9.93 10.49 -2.87
C GLN A 11 9.24 9.14 -2.86
N ASP A 12 9.45 8.35 -3.92
CA ASP A 12 9.05 6.96 -3.90
C ASP A 12 9.77 6.26 -2.74
N GLU A 13 9.02 5.51 -1.93
CA GLU A 13 9.55 4.74 -0.80
C GLU A 13 10.64 3.74 -1.25
N ARG A 14 10.62 3.37 -2.54
CA ARG A 14 11.60 2.46 -3.11
C ARG A 14 12.82 3.24 -3.59
N SER A 15 13.88 3.21 -2.79
CA SER A 15 15.21 3.57 -3.26
C SER A 15 15.69 2.50 -4.28
N GLY A 16 15.86 2.91 -5.53
CA GLY A 16 16.60 2.08 -6.49
C GLY A 16 18.04 1.86 -6.02
N PHE A 17 18.64 0.75 -6.42
CA PHE A 17 20.01 0.38 -6.05
C PHE A 17 21.03 1.37 -6.65
N ILE A 18 21.02 1.53 -7.98
CA ILE A 18 21.85 2.49 -8.71
C ILE A 18 20.98 3.14 -9.78
N GLY A 19 20.96 4.48 -9.84
CA GLY A 19 20.26 5.23 -10.88
C GLY A 19 18.75 5.01 -10.94
N GLY A 20 18.11 4.58 -9.84
CA GLY A 20 16.67 4.28 -9.79
C GLY A 20 16.29 2.87 -10.27
N LEU A 21 17.25 2.02 -10.65
CA LEU A 21 16.97 0.63 -11.01
C LEU A 21 16.95 -0.30 -9.79
N SER A 22 16.07 -1.28 -9.81
CA SER A 22 16.15 -2.40 -8.87
C SER A 22 17.35 -3.30 -9.18
N VAL A 23 17.78 -4.10 -8.20
CA VAL A 23 18.89 -5.06 -8.37
C VAL A 23 18.64 -5.98 -9.57
N GLY A 24 17.40 -6.43 -9.76
CA GLY A 24 17.00 -7.22 -10.92
C GLY A 24 17.19 -6.49 -12.24
N GLY A 25 16.72 -5.24 -12.34
CA GLY A 25 16.94 -4.40 -13.53
C GLY A 25 18.42 -4.20 -13.86
N PHE A 26 19.26 -3.99 -12.85
CA PHE A 26 20.71 -3.89 -13.02
C PHE A 26 21.32 -5.19 -13.59
N THR A 27 20.92 -6.36 -13.06
CA THR A 27 21.41 -7.64 -13.58
C THR A 27 20.99 -7.89 -15.03
N LEU A 28 19.80 -7.45 -15.45
CA LEU A 28 19.34 -7.57 -16.83
C LEU A 28 20.15 -6.68 -17.78
N ILE A 29 20.48 -5.45 -17.38
CA ILE A 29 21.34 -4.58 -18.19
C ILE A 29 22.74 -5.16 -18.31
N ALA A 30 23.31 -5.66 -17.21
CA ALA A 30 24.61 -6.33 -17.24
C ALA A 30 24.60 -7.55 -18.17
N ALA A 31 23.53 -8.35 -18.13
CA ALA A 31 23.34 -9.47 -19.05
C ALA A 31 23.20 -9.02 -20.51
N ALA A 32 22.45 -7.94 -20.78
CA ALA A 32 22.28 -7.38 -22.12
C ALA A 32 23.63 -6.95 -22.72
N VAL A 33 24.48 -6.29 -21.93
CA VAL A 33 25.84 -5.91 -22.35
C VAL A 33 26.67 -7.16 -22.67
N LEU A 34 26.63 -8.19 -21.82
CA LEU A 34 27.38 -9.42 -22.05
C LEU A 34 26.91 -10.15 -23.33
N VAL A 35 25.60 -10.20 -23.58
CA VAL A 35 25.01 -10.84 -24.76
C VAL A 35 25.52 -10.20 -26.06
N VAL A 36 25.72 -8.88 -26.09
CA VAL A 36 26.32 -8.18 -27.25
C VAL A 36 27.84 -8.34 -27.29
N MET A 37 28.50 -8.31 -26.13
CA MET A 37 29.97 -8.32 -26.06
C MET A 37 30.61 -9.64 -26.53
N VAL A 38 29.97 -10.78 -26.25
CA VAL A 38 30.48 -12.12 -26.61
C VAL A 38 30.62 -12.35 -28.13
N PRO A 39 29.60 -12.14 -28.97
CA PRO A 39 29.74 -12.30 -30.43
C PRO A 39 30.67 -11.27 -31.05
N LEU A 40 30.68 -10.04 -30.52
CA LEU A 40 31.57 -8.97 -30.96
C LEU A 40 33.05 -9.36 -30.78
N TYR A 41 33.39 -9.96 -29.62
CA TYR A 41 34.75 -10.44 -29.35
C TYR A 41 35.16 -11.62 -30.25
N ARG A 42 34.22 -12.49 -30.63
CA ARG A 42 34.48 -13.63 -31.54
C ARG A 42 34.51 -13.22 -33.02
N GLY A 43 34.15 -11.99 -33.36
CA GLY A 43 34.05 -11.52 -34.75
C GLY A 43 32.91 -12.19 -35.53
N ALA A 44 31.91 -12.74 -34.85
CA ALA A 44 30.82 -13.51 -35.46
C ALA A 44 29.63 -12.60 -35.79
N ILE A 45 29.69 -11.92 -36.94
CA ILE A 45 28.69 -10.93 -37.39
C ILE A 45 27.25 -11.51 -37.44
N VAL A 46 27.10 -12.79 -37.81
CA VAL A 46 25.79 -13.44 -37.89
C VAL A 46 25.17 -13.65 -36.51
N GLU A 47 25.97 -13.99 -35.51
CA GLU A 47 25.50 -14.15 -34.13
C GLU A 47 25.12 -12.80 -33.52
N GLU A 48 25.83 -11.73 -33.90
CA GLU A 48 25.56 -10.37 -33.44
C GLU A 48 24.17 -9.87 -33.87
N LEU A 49 23.73 -10.22 -35.09
CA LEU A 49 22.40 -9.87 -35.58
C LEU A 49 21.28 -10.45 -34.70
N ILE A 50 21.52 -11.59 -34.05
CA ILE A 50 20.58 -12.24 -33.13
C ILE A 50 20.75 -11.69 -31.70
N ALA A 51 21.98 -11.37 -31.30
CA ALA A 51 22.27 -10.86 -29.96
C ALA A 51 21.68 -9.47 -29.71
N VAL A 52 21.72 -8.57 -30.70
CA VAL A 52 21.19 -7.21 -30.59
C VAL A 52 19.70 -7.15 -30.20
N PRO A 53 18.77 -7.86 -30.88
CA PRO A 53 17.36 -7.83 -30.48
C PRO A 53 17.13 -8.47 -29.09
N ILE A 54 17.90 -9.50 -28.72
CA ILE A 54 17.82 -10.10 -27.38
C ILE A 54 18.26 -9.11 -26.31
N ALA A 55 19.38 -8.41 -26.51
CA ALA A 55 19.85 -7.38 -25.61
C ALA A 55 18.86 -6.21 -25.51
N GLY A 56 18.27 -5.79 -26.64
CA GLY A 56 17.20 -4.80 -26.68
C GLY A 56 15.99 -5.21 -25.84
N LEU A 57 15.59 -6.49 -25.89
CA LEU A 57 14.49 -7.02 -25.08
C LEU A 57 14.84 -7.04 -23.59
N LEU A 58 16.07 -7.41 -23.22
CA LEU A 58 16.53 -7.38 -21.82
C LEU A 58 16.55 -5.96 -21.25
N VAL A 59 17.02 -4.97 -22.03
CA VAL A 59 16.98 -3.55 -21.64
C VAL A 59 15.54 -3.07 -21.52
N ALA A 60 14.67 -3.43 -22.47
CA ALA A 60 13.25 -3.09 -22.40
C ALA A 60 12.59 -3.69 -21.15
N ALA A 61 12.88 -4.95 -20.81
CA ALA A 61 12.36 -5.59 -19.60
C ALA A 61 12.86 -4.93 -18.30
N ALA A 62 14.06 -4.34 -18.32
CA ALA A 62 14.60 -3.59 -17.18
C ALA A 62 14.00 -2.19 -17.03
N MET A 63 13.66 -1.51 -18.13
CA MET A 63 13.22 -0.10 -18.11
C MET A 63 11.70 0.09 -18.19
N VAL A 64 10.98 -0.82 -18.86
CA VAL A 64 9.52 -0.69 -19.02
C VAL A 64 8.85 -0.97 -17.68
N ARG A 65 8.12 0.04 -17.18
CA ARG A 65 7.36 -0.02 -15.94
C ARG A 65 5.88 -0.14 -16.24
N ILE A 66 5.26 -1.18 -15.71
CA ILE A 66 3.82 -1.42 -15.78
C ILE A 66 3.28 -1.27 -14.37
N SER A 67 2.41 -0.28 -14.15
CA SER A 67 1.83 0.03 -12.83
C SER A 67 2.88 0.28 -11.73
N GLY A 68 3.99 0.93 -12.09
CA GLY A 68 5.09 1.28 -11.19
C GLY A 68 6.16 0.21 -10.97
N LEU A 69 5.90 -1.04 -11.36
CA LEU A 69 6.81 -2.20 -11.28
C LEU A 69 7.48 -2.47 -12.63
N THR A 70 8.74 -2.89 -12.63
CA THR A 70 9.43 -3.32 -13.87
C THR A 70 8.89 -4.66 -14.37
N VAL A 71 9.08 -4.97 -15.67
CA VAL A 71 8.66 -6.27 -16.24
C VAL A 71 9.33 -7.43 -15.48
N PHE A 72 10.60 -7.27 -15.10
CA PHE A 72 11.30 -8.26 -14.27
C PHE A 72 10.65 -8.46 -12.90
N GLU A 73 10.27 -7.37 -12.23
CA GLU A 73 9.59 -7.46 -10.92
C GLU A 73 8.23 -8.14 -11.04
N TRP A 74 7.49 -7.87 -12.12
CA TRP A 74 6.26 -8.59 -12.43
C TRP A 74 6.50 -10.08 -12.65
N ALA A 75 7.52 -10.44 -13.42
CA ALA A 75 7.87 -11.84 -13.65
C ALA A 75 8.29 -12.55 -12.35
N HIS A 76 9.06 -11.88 -11.50
CA HIS A 76 9.50 -12.40 -10.20
C HIS A 76 8.35 -12.52 -9.19
N LEU A 77 7.47 -11.52 -9.13
CA LEU A 77 6.28 -11.57 -8.29
C LEU A 77 5.32 -12.67 -8.76
N GLY A 78 5.13 -12.77 -10.08
CA GLY A 78 4.32 -13.80 -10.71
C GLY A 78 4.86 -15.19 -10.41
N SER A 79 6.15 -15.44 -10.64
CA SER A 79 6.77 -16.74 -10.38
C SER A 79 6.64 -17.15 -8.91
N ARG A 80 6.87 -16.23 -7.98
CA ARG A 80 6.66 -16.47 -6.54
C ARG A 80 5.21 -16.76 -6.19
N ASN A 81 4.28 -16.03 -6.79
CA ASN A 81 2.86 -16.25 -6.57
C ASN A 81 2.42 -17.62 -7.09
N THR A 82 2.86 -18.00 -8.29
CA THR A 82 2.56 -19.31 -8.89
C THR A 82 3.22 -20.44 -8.09
N LEU A 83 4.45 -20.28 -7.64
CA LEU A 83 5.09 -21.27 -6.76
C LEU A 83 4.31 -21.40 -5.44
N GLY A 84 3.94 -20.28 -4.82
CA GLY A 84 3.15 -20.27 -3.59
C GLY A 84 1.78 -20.95 -3.74
N SER A 85 1.12 -20.75 -4.88
CA SER A 85 -0.16 -21.43 -5.17
C SER A 85 0.02 -22.93 -5.42
N VAL A 86 1.07 -23.33 -6.15
CA VAL A 86 1.40 -24.76 -6.40
C VAL A 86 1.75 -25.48 -5.09
N PHE A 87 2.48 -24.84 -4.18
CA PHE A 87 2.81 -25.39 -2.86
C PHE A 87 1.67 -25.24 -1.83
N GLY A 88 0.49 -24.75 -2.23
CA GLY A 88 -0.65 -24.60 -1.32
C GLY A 88 -0.47 -23.59 -0.20
N GLN A 89 0.53 -22.70 -0.31
CA GLN A 89 0.87 -21.70 0.72
C GLN A 89 -0.20 -20.60 0.87
N GLN A 90 -1.15 -20.54 -0.06
CA GLN A 90 -2.29 -19.61 -0.05
C GLN A 90 -3.52 -20.20 0.65
N VAL A 91 -3.50 -21.49 0.97
CA VAL A 91 -4.64 -22.15 1.63
C VAL A 91 -4.48 -21.95 3.14
N PHE A 92 -5.42 -21.21 3.70
CA PHE A 92 -5.56 -21.10 5.15
C PHE A 92 -6.18 -22.38 5.70
N ALA A 93 -5.41 -23.16 6.46
CA ALA A 93 -5.95 -24.25 7.26
C ALA A 93 -6.43 -23.67 8.60
N SER A 94 -7.75 -23.60 8.79
CA SER A 94 -8.34 -23.08 10.02
C SER A 94 -8.08 -24.00 11.23
N GLY A 95 -8.06 -23.39 12.41
CA GLY A 95 -7.58 -23.96 13.67
C GLY A 95 -8.31 -25.18 14.25
N ALA A 96 -9.22 -25.86 13.54
CA ALA A 96 -9.78 -27.13 14.04
C ALA A 96 -8.69 -28.19 14.33
N PHE A 97 -7.51 -28.05 13.70
CA PHE A 97 -6.31 -28.86 13.94
C PHE A 97 -5.12 -28.05 14.50
N ALA A 98 -5.33 -26.79 14.90
CA ALA A 98 -4.27 -26.04 15.57
C ALA A 98 -4.08 -26.63 16.98
N PRO A 99 -2.85 -27.08 17.34
CA PRO A 99 -2.63 -27.66 18.66
C PRO A 99 -2.96 -26.62 19.73
N ALA A 100 -3.92 -26.94 20.60
CA ALA A 100 -4.16 -26.16 21.80
C ALA A 100 -2.84 -26.07 22.57
N ARG A 101 -2.46 -24.85 22.97
CA ARG A 101 -1.23 -24.64 23.72
C ARG A 101 -1.34 -25.40 25.04
N VAL A 102 -0.37 -26.26 25.35
CA VAL A 102 -0.36 -27.06 26.60
C VAL A 102 -0.43 -26.16 27.83
N ASP A 103 0.08 -24.93 27.71
CA ASP A 103 0.18 -23.96 28.80
C ASP A 103 -1.09 -23.12 29.03
N ASP A 104 -2.05 -23.11 28.09
CA ASP A 104 -3.30 -22.34 28.23
C ASP A 104 -4.49 -23.04 27.55
N PRO A 105 -5.09 -24.05 28.20
CA PRO A 105 -6.21 -24.82 27.66
C PRO A 105 -7.52 -24.03 27.50
N ALA A 106 -7.61 -22.85 28.13
CA ALA A 106 -8.77 -21.95 28.06
C ALA A 106 -8.48 -20.70 27.20
N GLY A 107 -7.26 -20.58 26.69
CA GLY A 107 -6.77 -19.44 25.93
C GLY A 107 -7.39 -19.35 24.53
N ASP A 108 -7.60 -18.11 24.09
CA ASP A 108 -8.06 -17.76 22.76
C ASP A 108 -7.17 -18.44 21.70
N GLN A 109 -7.80 -19.15 20.76
CA GLN A 109 -7.08 -19.91 19.74
C GLN A 109 -6.19 -18.95 18.92
N PRO A 110 -4.91 -19.26 18.69
CA PRO A 110 -4.05 -18.38 17.92
C PRO A 110 -4.65 -18.15 16.53
N VAL A 111 -4.93 -16.89 16.22
CA VAL A 111 -5.35 -16.45 14.89
C VAL A 111 -4.09 -16.43 14.01
N ASP A 112 -3.61 -17.62 13.64
CA ASP A 112 -2.40 -17.76 12.83
C ASP A 112 -2.73 -17.34 11.40
N LEU A 113 -2.29 -16.15 10.99
CA LEU A 113 -2.45 -15.67 9.62
C LEU A 113 -1.75 -16.62 8.62
N PRO A 114 -2.21 -16.73 7.37
CA PRO A 114 -1.60 -17.65 6.41
C PRO A 114 -0.19 -17.22 5.98
N GLY A 115 0.63 -18.21 5.61
CA GLY A 115 1.90 -18.01 4.92
C GLY A 115 2.94 -17.23 5.73
N THR A 116 3.53 -16.21 5.13
CA THR A 116 4.58 -15.39 5.78
C THR A 116 4.07 -14.63 6.99
N LEU A 117 2.76 -14.40 7.10
CA LEU A 117 2.15 -13.68 8.23
C LEU A 117 1.87 -14.59 9.43
N ALA A 118 2.00 -15.91 9.30
CA ALA A 118 1.80 -16.87 10.39
C ALA A 118 2.71 -16.65 11.61
N ARG A 119 3.84 -15.97 11.39
CA ARG A 119 4.80 -15.64 12.46
C ARG A 119 4.35 -14.47 13.35
N LEU A 120 3.37 -13.68 12.91
CA LEU A 120 2.97 -12.46 13.59
C LEU A 120 2.23 -12.79 14.87
N ARG A 121 2.60 -12.12 15.96
CA ARG A 121 1.97 -12.32 17.27
C ARG A 121 1.09 -11.13 17.60
N PHE A 122 -0.17 -11.39 17.93
CA PHE A 122 -1.09 -10.37 18.40
C PHE A 122 -0.94 -10.18 19.91
N LEU A 123 -0.70 -8.94 20.31
CA LEU A 123 -0.56 -8.52 21.69
C LEU A 123 -1.67 -7.51 22.00
N ASN A 124 -2.26 -7.62 23.18
CA ASN A 124 -3.21 -6.63 23.68
C ASN A 124 -2.46 -5.69 24.62
N ALA A 125 -2.25 -4.45 24.18
CA ALA A 125 -1.65 -3.40 25.02
C ALA A 125 -2.75 -2.54 25.65
N LEU A 126 -2.61 -2.24 26.94
CA LEU A 126 -3.46 -1.28 27.62
C LEU A 126 -3.00 0.14 27.26
N SER A 127 -3.93 0.95 26.76
CA SER A 127 -3.77 2.39 26.62
C SER A 127 -3.77 3.04 27.99
N GLY A 128 -2.95 4.07 28.19
CA GLY A 128 -3.04 4.96 29.35
C GLY A 128 -4.40 5.65 29.49
N TYR A 129 -5.23 5.63 28.43
CA TYR A 129 -6.59 6.18 28.40
C TYR A 129 -7.69 5.11 28.59
N GLY A 130 -7.34 3.91 29.05
CA GLY A 130 -8.31 2.86 29.39
C GLY A 130 -8.86 2.04 28.22
N GLY A 131 -8.43 2.33 26.98
CA GLY A 131 -8.69 1.49 25.81
C GLY A 131 -7.69 0.33 25.67
N LYS A 132 -8.04 -0.73 24.95
CA LYS A 132 -7.08 -1.75 24.49
C LYS A 132 -6.69 -1.49 23.05
N TYR A 133 -5.39 -1.50 22.74
CA TYR A 133 -4.89 -1.48 21.37
C TYR A 133 -4.40 -2.87 20.98
N GLY A 134 -4.78 -3.32 19.77
CA GLY A 134 -4.15 -4.46 19.14
C GLY A 134 -2.78 -4.05 18.63
N VAL A 135 -1.74 -4.71 19.12
CA VAL A 135 -0.36 -4.55 18.68
C VAL A 135 0.06 -5.84 17.99
N VAL A 136 0.70 -5.72 16.83
CA VAL A 136 1.23 -6.87 16.10
C VAL A 136 2.74 -6.86 16.25
N TYR A 137 3.31 -7.97 16.71
CA TYR A 137 4.75 -8.15 16.86
C TYR A 137 5.30 -9.08 15.77
N ASP A 138 6.30 -8.62 15.05
CA ASP A 138 7.10 -9.45 14.14
C ASP A 138 8.38 -9.91 14.85
N PRO A 139 8.55 -11.21 15.13
CA PRO A 139 9.72 -11.73 15.83
C PRO A 139 11.01 -11.73 14.99
N ILE A 140 10.93 -11.65 13.67
CA ILE A 140 12.12 -11.66 12.80
C ILE A 140 12.75 -10.27 12.75
N ASP A 141 11.92 -9.27 12.44
CA ASP A 141 12.37 -7.88 12.36
C ASP A 141 12.42 -7.22 13.75
N ASN A 142 11.90 -7.90 14.78
CA ASN A 142 11.74 -7.40 16.14
C ASN A 142 11.01 -6.05 16.19
N THR A 143 9.96 -5.91 15.37
CA THR A 143 9.18 -4.67 15.23
C THR A 143 7.78 -4.84 15.78
N TYR A 144 7.22 -3.72 16.27
CA TYR A 144 5.85 -3.63 16.73
C TYR A 144 5.07 -2.72 15.79
N ALA A 145 3.93 -3.21 15.29
CA ALA A 145 3.02 -2.47 14.45
C ALA A 145 1.71 -2.19 15.20
N ILE A 146 1.24 -0.95 15.12
CA ILE A 146 -0.02 -0.50 15.71
C ILE A 146 -0.82 0.16 14.60
N VAL A 147 -2.09 -0.21 14.49
CA VAL A 147 -3.03 0.40 13.53
C VAL A 147 -4.04 1.22 14.31
N CYS A 148 -4.09 2.52 14.05
CA CYS A 148 -5.05 3.43 14.66
C CYS A 148 -6.02 3.97 13.60
N ARG A 149 -7.32 4.02 13.96
CA ARG A 149 -8.32 4.68 13.13
C ARG A 149 -8.41 6.15 13.52
N VAL A 150 -7.97 7.02 12.63
CA VAL A 150 -8.14 8.47 12.77
C VAL A 150 -9.41 8.88 12.04
N ARG A 151 -10.37 9.50 12.73
CA ARG A 151 -11.55 10.14 12.12
C ARG A 151 -11.48 11.64 12.37
N TYR A 152 -11.58 12.42 11.29
CA TYR A 152 -11.62 13.87 11.38
C TYR A 152 -12.72 14.43 10.46
N PRO A 153 -13.71 15.18 10.98
CA PRO A 153 -14.78 15.76 10.16
C PRO A 153 -14.28 16.99 9.36
N GLY A 154 -14.88 17.24 8.19
CA GLY A 154 -14.75 18.55 7.52
C GLY A 154 -13.40 18.85 6.85
N LEU A 155 -12.64 17.82 6.45
CA LEU A 155 -11.39 18.02 5.70
C LEU A 155 -11.62 18.68 4.33
N ALA A 156 -12.74 18.35 3.65
CA ALA A 156 -13.04 18.86 2.32
C ALA A 156 -13.61 20.30 2.29
N LEU A 157 -14.22 20.76 3.39
CA LEU A 157 -14.82 22.10 3.50
C LEU A 157 -13.93 23.10 4.25
N ALA A 158 -12.72 22.70 4.67
CA ALA A 158 -11.79 23.61 5.34
C ALA A 158 -11.28 24.68 4.35
N ASP A 159 -11.12 25.90 4.83
CA ASP A 159 -10.50 26.99 4.08
C ASP A 159 -9.02 26.70 3.79
N THR A 160 -8.47 27.33 2.74
CA THR A 160 -7.10 27.09 2.28
C THR A 160 -6.05 27.36 3.37
N GLU A 161 -6.29 28.33 4.25
CA GLU A 161 -5.36 28.66 5.35
C GLU A 161 -5.33 27.54 6.40
N THR A 162 -6.49 27.06 6.85
CA THR A 162 -6.57 25.90 7.74
C THR A 162 -5.96 24.64 7.13
N GLN A 163 -6.20 24.39 5.83
CA GLN A 163 -5.58 23.25 5.14
C GLN A 163 -4.05 23.36 5.16
N THR A 164 -3.50 24.55 4.88
CA THR A 164 -2.06 24.80 4.90
C THR A 164 -1.48 24.61 6.30
N ALA A 165 -2.15 25.11 7.33
CA ALA A 165 -1.73 24.94 8.72
C ALA A 165 -1.70 23.46 9.14
N ARG A 166 -2.67 22.66 8.69
CA ARG A 166 -2.72 21.20 8.95
C ARG A 166 -1.62 20.43 8.23
N VAL A 167 -1.32 20.78 6.98
CA VAL A 167 -0.21 20.16 6.25
C VAL A 167 1.13 20.50 6.92
N ALA A 168 1.30 21.74 7.38
CA ALA A 168 2.49 22.14 8.13
C ALA A 168 2.63 21.40 9.47
N SER A 169 1.54 21.24 10.22
CA SER A 169 1.58 20.50 11.50
C SER A 169 1.84 19.01 11.29
N TRP A 170 1.33 18.42 10.21
CA TRP A 170 1.66 17.05 9.80
C TRP A 170 3.14 16.90 9.48
N GLY A 171 3.73 17.85 8.73
CA GLY A 171 5.18 17.87 8.49
C GLY A 171 5.99 17.95 9.78
N GLY A 172 5.58 18.80 10.73
CA GLY A 172 6.22 18.91 12.04
C GLY A 172 6.12 17.63 12.88
N LEU A 173 4.99 16.91 12.80
CA LEU A 173 4.84 15.60 13.42
C LEU A 173 5.82 14.58 12.80
N LEU A 174 5.89 14.50 11.47
CA LEU A 174 6.82 13.57 10.83
C LEU A 174 8.28 13.89 11.18
N GLN A 175 8.63 15.17 11.23
CA GLN A 175 9.96 15.61 11.65
C GLN A 175 10.28 15.20 13.10
N SER A 176 9.30 15.28 14.01
CA SER A 176 9.51 14.87 15.41
C SER A 176 9.63 13.35 15.58
N LEU A 177 9.16 12.56 14.62
CA LEU A 177 9.33 11.11 14.59
C LEU A 177 10.67 10.69 13.96
N CYS A 178 11.23 11.51 13.06
CA CYS A 178 12.51 11.28 12.38
C CYS A 178 13.72 11.67 13.25
N VAL A 179 13.83 11.08 14.44
CA VAL A 179 14.96 11.30 15.36
C VAL A 179 15.95 10.14 15.26
N GLU A 180 17.24 10.45 15.26
CA GLU A 180 18.30 9.43 15.27
C GLU A 180 18.21 8.57 16.55
N GLY A 181 18.19 7.24 16.38
CA GLY A 181 17.93 6.31 17.49
C GLY A 181 16.48 6.29 17.98
N GLY A 182 15.55 6.90 17.23
CA GLY A 182 14.12 6.86 17.53
C GLY A 182 13.53 5.46 17.44
N VAL A 183 12.42 5.24 18.15
CA VAL A 183 11.69 3.96 18.17
C VAL A 183 10.84 3.71 16.92
N TRP A 184 10.62 4.75 16.11
CA TRP A 184 9.72 4.72 14.95
C TRP A 184 10.48 4.32 13.69
N VAL A 185 10.13 3.17 13.12
CA VAL A 185 10.73 2.67 11.88
C VAL A 185 9.96 3.11 10.64
N ARG A 186 8.61 3.12 10.71
CA ARG A 186 7.74 3.48 9.59
C ARG A 186 6.41 4.03 10.08
N VAL A 187 5.89 5.03 9.37
CA VAL A 187 4.51 5.53 9.52
C VAL A 187 3.82 5.45 8.16
N ALA A 188 2.67 4.78 8.11
CA ALA A 188 1.87 4.67 6.91
C ALA A 188 0.47 5.22 7.17
N VAL A 189 0.01 6.10 6.29
CA VAL A 189 -1.36 6.64 6.33
C VAL A 189 -2.13 6.01 5.17
N GLN A 190 -3.19 5.29 5.50
CA GLN A 190 -4.07 4.67 4.50
C GLN A 190 -5.43 5.36 4.55
N GLN A 191 -5.80 5.97 3.43
CA GLN A 191 -7.14 6.48 3.22
C GLN A 191 -7.87 5.52 2.26
N ARG A 192 -8.96 4.92 2.74
CA ARG A 192 -9.87 4.19 1.87
C ARG A 192 -10.71 5.21 1.10
N CYS A 193 -10.35 5.43 -0.16
CA CYS A 193 -11.19 6.13 -1.12
C CYS A 193 -12.15 5.09 -1.72
N ASP A 194 -13.20 4.73 -0.98
CA ASP A 194 -14.30 3.99 -1.57
C ASP A 194 -15.10 4.96 -2.45
N ARG A 195 -15.56 4.50 -3.63
CA ARG A 195 -16.52 5.29 -4.40
C ARG A 195 -17.83 5.18 -3.63
N ASP A 196 -18.24 6.25 -2.97
CA ASP A 196 -19.52 6.25 -2.26
C ASP A 196 -20.64 6.11 -3.30
N ASP A 197 -21.40 5.01 -3.23
CA ASP A 197 -22.57 4.76 -4.10
C ASP A 197 -23.77 5.68 -3.78
N GLY A 198 -23.53 6.74 -3.00
CA GLY A 198 -24.54 7.71 -2.55
C GLY A 198 -25.57 7.12 -1.60
N THR A 199 -25.40 5.85 -1.17
CA THR A 199 -26.33 5.15 -0.27
C THR A 199 -26.37 5.81 1.10
N ALA A 200 -25.20 6.17 1.64
CA ALA A 200 -25.10 6.88 2.90
C ALA A 200 -25.74 8.27 2.82
N LEU A 201 -25.55 8.98 1.72
CA LEU A 201 -26.16 10.29 1.47
C LEU A 201 -27.69 10.19 1.36
N ARG A 202 -28.20 9.19 0.63
CA ARG A 202 -29.65 8.89 0.49
C ARG A 202 -30.30 8.54 1.82
N ALA A 203 -29.66 7.70 2.63
CA ALA A 203 -30.15 7.37 3.96
C ALA A 203 -30.20 8.63 4.84
N TRP A 204 -29.11 9.40 4.86
CA TRP A 204 -29.01 10.64 5.63
C TRP A 204 -30.08 11.68 5.26
N ALA A 205 -30.34 11.89 3.97
CA ALA A 205 -31.35 12.86 3.55
C ALA A 205 -32.76 12.38 3.91
N THR A 206 -33.05 11.08 3.72
CA THR A 206 -34.36 10.52 4.09
C THR A 206 -34.66 10.72 5.58
N GLU A 207 -33.64 10.62 6.44
CA GLU A 207 -33.77 10.86 7.88
C GLU A 207 -33.93 12.33 8.28
N ARG A 208 -33.56 13.28 7.40
CA ARG A 208 -33.45 14.73 7.72
C ARG A 208 -34.32 15.65 6.89
N ILE A 209 -35.09 15.12 5.94
CA ILE A 209 -36.10 15.92 5.23
C ILE A 209 -37.21 16.28 6.23
N ASP A 210 -37.42 17.59 6.40
CA ASP A 210 -38.50 18.11 7.21
C ASP A 210 -39.86 17.77 6.55
N PRO A 211 -40.86 17.24 7.30
CA PRO A 211 -42.19 16.95 6.76
C PRO A 211 -42.91 18.16 6.15
N ASN A 212 -42.55 19.39 6.54
CA ASN A 212 -43.11 20.64 6.03
C ASN A 212 -42.25 21.27 4.92
N ALA A 213 -41.24 20.57 4.41
CA ALA A 213 -40.40 21.09 3.33
C ALA A 213 -41.23 21.35 2.05
N PRO A 214 -40.99 22.47 1.32
CA PRO A 214 -41.63 22.74 0.04
C PRO A 214 -41.38 21.61 -0.96
N ALA A 215 -42.41 21.21 -1.71
CA ALA A 215 -42.34 20.10 -2.66
C ALA A 215 -41.24 20.29 -3.71
N GLU A 216 -41.04 21.54 -4.18
CA GLU A 216 -39.99 21.87 -5.15
C GLU A 216 -38.58 21.62 -4.60
N ALA A 217 -38.31 21.98 -3.33
CA ALA A 217 -37.00 21.77 -2.71
C ALA A 217 -36.70 20.27 -2.50
N THR A 218 -37.72 19.46 -2.19
CA THR A 218 -37.56 18.01 -2.09
C THR A 218 -37.33 17.36 -3.45
N ALA A 219 -37.98 17.86 -4.52
CA ALA A 219 -37.80 17.36 -5.87
C ALA A 219 -36.40 17.67 -6.41
N ASP A 220 -35.89 18.88 -6.17
CA ASP A 220 -34.53 19.28 -6.55
C ASP A 220 -33.48 18.46 -5.79
N LEU A 221 -33.66 18.25 -4.48
CA LEU A 221 -32.77 17.41 -3.69
C LEU A 221 -32.76 15.96 -4.21
N GLN A 222 -33.92 15.39 -4.51
CA GLN A 222 -34.04 14.05 -5.09
C GLN A 222 -33.39 13.97 -6.47
N ALA A 223 -33.55 14.99 -7.32
CA ALA A 223 -32.92 15.06 -8.64
C ALA A 223 -31.38 15.17 -8.53
N LEU A 224 -30.88 15.96 -7.58
CA LEU A 224 -29.44 16.04 -7.29
C LEU A 224 -28.89 14.70 -6.81
N MET A 225 -29.61 14.00 -5.94
CA MET A 225 -29.25 12.66 -5.45
C MET A 225 -29.25 11.59 -6.54
N ALA A 226 -30.21 11.64 -7.46
CA ALA A 226 -30.27 10.74 -8.60
C ALA A 226 -29.10 10.95 -9.57
N ASN A 227 -28.58 12.18 -9.64
CA ASN A 227 -27.43 12.54 -10.48
C ASN A 227 -26.07 12.44 -9.75
N THR A 228 -26.05 12.15 -8.44
CA THR A 228 -24.81 11.91 -7.68
C THR A 228 -24.47 10.41 -7.63
N GLY A 229 -24.03 9.89 -8.78
CA GLY A 229 -23.16 8.71 -8.92
C GLY A 229 -23.80 7.42 -9.47
N PRO A 230 -23.07 6.62 -10.28
CA PRO A 230 -21.81 6.92 -10.98
C PRO A 230 -21.95 7.85 -12.19
#